data_AF-A0A4S8P2E0-F1
#
_entry.id   AF-A0A4S8P2E0-F1
#
_cell.length_a   1.000
_cell.length_b   1.000
_cell.length_c   1.000
_cell.angle_alpha   90.00
_cell.angle_beta   90.00
_cell.angle_gamma   90.00
#
_symmetry.space_group_name_H-M   'P 1'
#
loop_
_entity.id
_entity.type
_entity.pdbx_description
1 polymer ?
#
loop_
_entity_poly.entity_id
_entity_poly.type
_entity_poly.pdbx_seq_one_letter_code
_entity_poly.pdbx_strand_id
1 'polypeptide(L)'
;MTEPAETVLSMPPDFGDDGFAHIDGRAFLELAETGWDALIAEAAGRDRLRLARHVVADHTVRTIFEHGDQTRTVTSPRTSGDQDDIDGAIDEHLTEAGRAPRPRGYRWFLAVPPGISDPTEFSRRVNVRFAELTGTAPDAAEAYAALAVIIEELYADETPA
;
A
#
# COMPACT_ATOMS: atom_id res chain seq x y z
N MET A 1 21.02 -11.14 14.82
CA MET A 1 20.76 -9.87 14.13
C MET A 1 19.25 -9.70 14.20
N THR A 2 18.78 -8.87 15.13
CA THR A 2 17.34 -8.73 15.40
C THR A 2 16.79 -7.78 14.36
N GLU A 3 15.96 -8.28 13.45
CA GLU A 3 15.23 -7.44 12.49
C GLU A 3 14.43 -6.39 13.27
N PRO A 4 14.43 -5.10 12.88
CA PRO A 4 13.58 -4.13 13.54
C PRO A 4 12.12 -4.56 13.38
N ALA A 5 11.46 -4.76 14.51
CA ALA A 5 10.10 -5.26 14.57
C ALA A 5 9.13 -4.21 14.02
N GLU A 6 8.26 -4.64 13.11
CA GLU A 6 7.12 -3.84 12.65
C GLU A 6 6.35 -3.30 13.85
N THR A 7 6.12 -1.99 13.89
CA THR A 7 5.35 -1.40 14.98
C THR A 7 3.87 -1.50 14.66
N VAL A 8 3.18 -2.35 15.44
CA VAL A 8 1.73 -2.54 15.35
C VAL A 8 1.02 -1.54 16.25
N LEU A 9 0.17 -0.71 15.65
CA LEU A 9 -0.71 0.24 16.31
C LEU A 9 -1.87 -0.50 17.00
N SER A 10 -2.25 -0.01 18.18
CA SER A 10 -3.36 -0.61 18.95
C SER A 10 -4.73 -0.34 18.31
N MET A 11 -4.88 0.76 17.59
CA MET A 11 -6.07 1.12 16.81
C MET A 11 -5.65 1.81 15.51
N PRO A 12 -6.49 1.78 14.46
CA PRO A 12 -6.24 2.59 13.28
C PRO A 12 -6.18 4.08 13.63
N PRO A 13 -5.25 4.84 13.03
CA PRO A 13 -5.14 6.27 13.25
C PRO A 13 -6.29 7.03 12.55
N ASP A 14 -6.63 8.18 13.09
CA ASP A 14 -7.47 9.17 12.40
C ASP A 14 -6.65 9.91 11.33
N PHE A 15 -7.35 10.38 10.30
CA PHE A 15 -6.75 11.18 9.23
C PHE A 15 -6.94 12.68 9.52
N GLY A 16 -5.89 13.45 9.26
CA GLY A 16 -5.96 14.91 9.22
C GLY A 16 -6.60 15.43 7.94
N ASP A 17 -6.82 16.74 7.89
CA ASP A 17 -7.34 17.44 6.70
C ASP A 17 -6.37 17.37 5.50
N ASP A 18 -5.10 17.05 5.75
CA ASP A 18 -4.05 16.81 4.74
C ASP A 18 -4.14 15.40 4.11
N GLY A 19 -5.06 14.56 4.58
CA GLY A 19 -5.21 13.18 4.11
C GLY A 19 -4.17 12.23 4.66
N PHE A 20 -3.39 12.63 5.66
CA PHE A 20 -2.42 11.78 6.34
C PHE A 20 -2.91 11.33 7.71
N ALA A 21 -2.52 10.11 8.09
CA ALA A 21 -2.56 9.66 9.46
C ALA A 21 -1.39 10.27 10.23
N HIS A 22 -1.64 10.86 11.40
CA HIS A 22 -0.57 11.42 12.25
C HIS A 22 -0.31 10.49 13.44
N ILE A 23 0.85 9.81 13.43
CA ILE A 23 1.26 8.82 14.43
C ILE A 23 2.54 9.33 15.10
N ASP A 24 2.50 9.52 16.42
CA ASP A 24 3.64 10.02 17.23
C ASP A 24 4.27 11.32 16.66
N GLY A 25 3.43 12.20 16.10
CA GLY A 25 3.87 13.48 15.51
C GLY A 25 4.50 13.37 14.13
N ARG A 26 4.41 12.21 13.47
CA ARG A 26 4.85 11.98 12.08
C ARG A 26 3.65 11.68 11.20
N ALA A 27 3.71 12.16 9.96
CA ALA A 27 2.68 11.91 8.96
C ALA A 27 2.92 10.55 8.28
N PHE A 28 1.84 9.83 8.03
CA PHE A 28 1.79 8.56 7.32
C PHE A 28 0.66 8.56 6.30
N LEU A 29 0.88 7.96 5.14
CA LEU A 29 -0.15 7.67 4.15
C LEU A 29 -0.62 6.23 4.30
N GLU A 30 -1.93 5.99 4.19
CA GLU A 30 -2.45 4.63 4.12
C GLU A 30 -2.19 4.04 2.73
N LEU A 31 -1.66 2.82 2.73
CA LEU A 31 -1.49 2.01 1.55
C LEU A 31 -2.75 1.15 1.35
N ALA A 32 -3.31 1.22 0.14
CA ALA A 32 -4.48 0.46 -0.24
C ALA A 32 -4.18 -1.03 -0.31
N GLU A 33 -5.23 -1.85 -0.20
CA GLU A 33 -5.16 -3.31 -0.29
C GLU A 33 -5.01 -3.75 -1.75
N THR A 34 -3.85 -3.47 -2.34
CA THR A 34 -3.52 -3.82 -3.73
C THR A 34 -2.11 -4.37 -3.80
N GLY A 35 -1.82 -5.19 -4.82
CA GLY A 35 -0.47 -5.68 -5.08
C GLY A 35 0.54 -4.55 -5.30
N TRP A 36 0.11 -3.47 -5.96
CA TRP A 36 0.92 -2.28 -6.22
C TRP A 36 1.41 -1.61 -4.94
N ASP A 37 0.49 -1.30 -4.03
CA ASP A 37 0.82 -0.66 -2.76
C ASP A 37 1.58 -1.61 -1.82
N ALA A 38 1.36 -2.91 -1.93
CA ALA A 38 2.17 -3.91 -1.24
C ALA A 38 3.63 -3.91 -1.73
N LEU A 39 3.87 -3.76 -3.04
CA LEU A 39 5.24 -3.61 -3.57
C LEU A 39 5.89 -2.30 -3.11
N ILE A 40 5.13 -1.20 -3.04
CA ILE A 40 5.60 0.07 -2.46
C ILE A 40 6.04 -0.14 -1.01
N ALA A 41 5.23 -0.86 -0.21
CA ALA A 41 5.56 -1.12 1.18
C ALA A 41 6.84 -1.95 1.34
N GLU A 42 6.96 -3.05 0.56
CA GLU A 42 8.15 -3.88 0.54
C GLU A 42 9.39 -3.09 0.10
N ALA A 43 9.26 -2.24 -0.91
CA ALA A 43 10.33 -1.36 -1.39
C ALA A 43 10.77 -0.33 -0.33
N ALA A 44 9.83 0.21 0.45
CA ALA A 44 10.14 1.17 1.51
C ALA A 44 10.86 0.54 2.72
N GLY A 45 10.64 -0.75 2.93
CA GLY A 45 11.19 -1.48 4.08
C GLY A 45 10.42 -1.22 5.38
N ARG A 46 10.57 -2.15 6.32
CA ARG A 46 9.77 -2.24 7.55
C ARG A 46 9.92 -1.04 8.49
N ASP A 47 11.08 -0.37 8.49
CA ASP A 47 11.34 0.78 9.37
C ASP A 47 10.42 1.97 9.09
N ARG A 48 9.98 2.09 7.83
CA ARG A 48 9.11 3.17 7.34
C ARG A 48 7.62 2.81 7.41
N LEU A 49 7.28 1.61 7.89
CA LEU A 49 5.91 1.13 7.95
C LEU A 49 5.35 1.14 9.37
N ARG A 50 4.04 1.38 9.48
CA ARG A 50 3.23 1.10 10.68
C ARG A 50 2.04 0.25 10.27
N LEU A 51 1.70 -0.71 11.12
CA LEU A 51 0.60 -1.63 10.87
C LEU A 51 -0.53 -1.35 11.85
N ALA A 52 -1.77 -1.22 11.41
CA ALA A 52 -2.93 -1.24 12.31
C ALA A 52 -3.76 -2.48 12.04
N ARG A 53 -4.34 -3.09 13.07
CA ARG A 53 -5.27 -4.20 12.84
C ARG A 53 -6.42 -3.76 11.96
N HIS A 54 -6.70 -4.56 10.94
CA HIS A 54 -7.83 -4.32 10.07
C HIS A 54 -9.13 -4.75 10.77
N VAL A 55 -10.15 -3.89 10.70
CA VAL A 55 -11.50 -4.19 11.16
C VAL A 55 -12.37 -4.36 9.92
N VAL A 56 -12.51 -5.62 9.47
CA VAL A 56 -13.21 -5.98 8.22
C VAL A 56 -14.65 -5.45 8.17
N ALA A 57 -15.30 -5.33 9.33
CA ALA A 57 -16.68 -4.87 9.48
C ALA A 57 -16.94 -3.44 8.95
N ASP A 58 -15.89 -2.64 8.75
CA ASP A 58 -16.02 -1.24 8.32
C ASP A 58 -16.03 -1.08 6.79
N HIS A 59 -15.84 -2.18 6.04
CA HIS A 59 -15.73 -2.14 4.58
C HIS A 59 -16.91 -2.80 3.87
N THR A 60 -17.22 -2.33 2.66
CA THR A 60 -18.18 -2.95 1.76
C THR A 60 -17.50 -3.47 0.50
N VAL A 61 -17.95 -4.62 0.01
CA VAL A 61 -17.57 -5.17 -1.30
C VAL A 61 -18.65 -4.79 -2.31
N ARG A 62 -18.21 -4.38 -3.50
CA ARG A 62 -19.09 -4.13 -4.65
C ARG A 62 -18.89 -5.23 -5.68
N THR A 63 -19.85 -6.14 -5.78
CA THR A 63 -19.85 -7.21 -6.77
C THR A 63 -20.60 -6.77 -8.03
N ILE A 64 -19.95 -6.89 -9.18
CA ILE A 64 -20.55 -6.61 -10.48
C ILE A 64 -20.78 -7.96 -11.18
N PHE A 65 -22.04 -8.27 -11.44
CA PHE A 65 -22.47 -9.44 -12.21
C PHE A 65 -22.74 -9.01 -13.64
N GLU A 66 -22.03 -9.60 -14.59
CA GLU A 66 -22.25 -9.37 -16.01
C GLU A 66 -22.85 -10.63 -16.64
N HIS A 67 -24.01 -10.49 -17.29
CA HIS A 67 -24.67 -11.58 -18.02
C HIS A 67 -25.25 -11.07 -19.33
N GLY A 68 -24.57 -11.37 -20.45
CA GLY A 68 -24.88 -10.75 -21.74
C GLY A 68 -24.72 -9.23 -21.67
N ASP A 69 -25.70 -8.48 -22.16
CA ASP A 69 -25.72 -7.01 -22.10
C ASP A 69 -26.23 -6.45 -20.75
N GLN A 70 -26.40 -7.31 -19.74
CA GLN A 70 -26.90 -6.89 -18.43
C GLN A 70 -25.78 -6.84 -17.40
N THR A 71 -25.59 -5.66 -16.82
CA THR A 71 -24.73 -5.44 -15.66
C THR A 71 -25.59 -5.22 -14.43
N ARG A 72 -25.41 -6.05 -13.40
CA ARG A 72 -26.02 -5.89 -12.08
C ARG A 72 -24.94 -5.65 -11.04
N THR A 73 -25.05 -4.56 -10.29
CA THR A 73 -24.14 -4.25 -9.19
C THR A 73 -24.82 -4.47 -7.85
N VAL A 74 -24.16 -5.18 -6.94
CA VAL A 74 -24.59 -5.39 -5.55
C VAL A 74 -23.51 -4.88 -4.62
N THR A 75 -23.90 -4.20 -3.54
CA THR A 75 -22.99 -3.79 -2.46
C THR A 75 -23.37 -4.55 -1.20
N SER A 76 -22.41 -5.20 -0.57
CA SER A 76 -22.60 -5.97 0.67
C SER A 76 -21.47 -5.66 1.66
N PRO A 77 -21.68 -5.87 2.98
CA PRO A 77 -20.58 -5.86 3.94
C PRO A 77 -19.48 -6.82 3.50
N ARG A 78 -18.22 -6.41 3.67
CA ARG A 78 -17.07 -7.28 3.43
C ARG A 78 -17.09 -8.41 4.45
N THR A 79 -16.87 -9.62 3.98
CA THR A 79 -16.75 -10.82 4.81
C THR A 79 -15.28 -11.17 5.07
N SER A 80 -15.02 -12.08 6.00
CA SER A 80 -13.66 -12.61 6.18
C SER A 80 -13.17 -13.38 4.95
N GLY A 81 -14.05 -14.05 4.22
CA GLY A 81 -13.70 -14.74 2.97
C GLY A 81 -13.26 -13.76 1.88
N ASP A 82 -13.97 -12.63 1.73
CA ASP A 82 -13.56 -11.57 0.81
C ASP A 82 -12.17 -11.01 1.18
N GLN A 83 -11.88 -10.91 2.48
CA GLN A 83 -10.57 -10.45 2.95
C GLN A 83 -9.47 -11.48 2.65
N ASP A 84 -9.74 -12.77 2.86
CA ASP A 84 -8.81 -13.85 2.55
C ASP A 84 -8.49 -13.89 1.04
N ASP A 85 -9.48 -13.66 0.18
CA ASP A 85 -9.30 -13.59 -1.27
C ASP A 85 -8.43 -12.39 -1.69
N ILE A 86 -8.66 -11.21 -1.08
CA ILE A 86 -7.85 -10.00 -1.32
C ILE A 86 -6.42 -10.22 -0.85
N ASP A 87 -6.24 -10.71 0.37
CA ASP A 87 -4.93 -11.00 0.93
C ASP A 87 -4.19 -12.03 0.06
N GLY A 88 -4.89 -13.06 -0.43
CA GLY A 88 -4.36 -14.05 -1.35
C GLY A 88 -3.88 -13.45 -2.68
N ALA A 89 -4.69 -12.62 -3.33
CA ALA A 89 -4.31 -11.96 -4.58
C ALA A 89 -3.09 -11.03 -4.43
N ILE A 90 -2.97 -10.35 -3.28
CA ILE A 90 -1.81 -9.52 -2.98
C ILE A 90 -0.56 -10.39 -2.75
N ASP A 91 -0.69 -11.48 -1.99
CA ASP A 91 0.40 -12.42 -1.72
C ASP A 91 0.92 -13.08 -3.02
N GLU A 92 0.02 -13.40 -3.96
CA GLU A 92 0.38 -13.90 -5.29
C GLU A 92 1.24 -12.87 -6.05
N HIS A 93 0.81 -11.61 -6.08
CA HIS A 93 1.56 -10.55 -6.76
C HIS A 93 2.94 -10.28 -6.13
N LEU A 94 3.03 -10.31 -4.80
CA LEU A 94 4.32 -10.22 -4.09
C LEU A 94 5.23 -11.40 -4.44
N THR A 95 4.67 -12.61 -4.50
CA THR A 95 5.40 -13.82 -4.85
C THR A 95 5.94 -13.75 -6.29
N GLU A 96 5.16 -13.26 -7.24
CA GLU A 96 5.60 -13.01 -8.62
C GLU A 96 6.78 -12.03 -8.68
N ALA A 97 6.82 -11.03 -7.79
CA ALA A 97 7.94 -10.10 -7.64
C ALA A 97 9.13 -10.67 -6.83
N GLY A 98 9.06 -11.94 -6.42
CA GLY A 98 10.06 -12.60 -5.59
C GLY A 98 10.14 -12.06 -4.17
N ARG A 99 9.05 -11.46 -3.66
CA ARG A 99 8.91 -10.97 -2.28
C ARG A 99 8.16 -11.98 -1.42
N ALA A 100 8.34 -11.86 -0.11
CA ALA A 100 7.61 -12.68 0.85
C ALA A 100 6.14 -12.21 0.94
N PRO A 101 5.21 -13.13 1.24
CA PRO A 101 3.84 -12.77 1.60
C PRO A 101 3.79 -11.78 2.76
N ARG A 102 2.76 -10.94 2.74
CA ARG A 102 2.64 -9.86 3.73
C ARG A 102 1.89 -10.32 4.98
N PRO A 103 2.12 -9.71 6.15
CA PRO A 103 1.23 -9.88 7.30
C PRO A 103 -0.24 -9.57 6.95
N ARG A 104 -1.09 -10.60 7.01
CA ARG A 104 -2.53 -10.55 6.73
C ARG A 104 -3.33 -9.87 7.83
N GLY A 105 -4.47 -9.30 7.49
CA GLY A 105 -5.39 -8.65 8.44
C GLY A 105 -4.85 -7.35 9.06
N TYR A 106 -3.95 -6.67 8.37
CA TYR A 106 -3.43 -5.35 8.75
C TYR A 106 -3.68 -4.32 7.65
N ARG A 107 -3.96 -3.09 8.09
CA ARG A 107 -3.86 -1.85 7.30
C ARG A 107 -2.44 -1.33 7.42
N TRP A 108 -1.89 -0.85 6.31
CA TRP A 108 -0.48 -0.52 6.18
C TRP A 108 -0.33 0.98 6.01
N PHE A 109 0.58 1.58 6.76
CA PHE A 109 0.80 3.01 6.78
C PHE A 109 2.27 3.27 6.49
N LEU A 110 2.56 3.98 5.41
CA LEU A 110 3.90 4.36 5.00
C LEU A 110 4.21 5.76 5.53
N ALA A 111 5.36 5.95 6.18
CA ALA A 111 5.82 7.26 6.59
C ALA A 111 5.81 8.21 5.37
N VAL A 112 5.42 9.46 5.54
CA VAL A 112 5.40 10.37 4.39
C VAL A 112 6.84 10.75 4.02
N PRO A 113 7.28 10.55 2.76
CA PRO A 113 8.60 11.01 2.33
C PRO A 113 8.73 12.53 2.45
N PRO A 114 9.94 13.06 2.69
CA PRO A 114 10.16 14.51 2.74
C PRO A 114 9.62 15.23 1.49
N GLY A 115 9.05 16.42 1.68
CA GLY A 115 8.58 17.26 0.57
C GLY A 115 7.32 16.77 -0.15
N ILE A 116 6.61 15.78 0.42
CA ILE A 116 5.27 15.38 -0.01
C ILE A 116 4.23 16.09 0.87
N SER A 117 3.32 16.83 0.24
CA SER A 117 2.28 17.63 0.92
C SER A 117 0.97 16.91 1.16
N ASP A 118 0.67 15.90 0.34
CA ASP A 118 -0.59 15.16 0.35
C ASP A 118 -0.43 13.81 -0.39
N PRO A 119 -1.35 12.85 -0.20
CA PRO A 119 -1.27 11.54 -0.87
C PRO A 119 -1.29 11.59 -2.40
N THR A 120 -1.95 12.59 -3.00
CA THR A 120 -2.05 12.70 -4.47
C THR A 120 -0.69 13.04 -5.06
N GLU A 121 0.07 13.92 -4.41
CA GLU A 121 1.44 14.25 -4.82
C GLU A 121 2.36 13.02 -4.75
N PHE A 122 2.25 12.19 -3.71
CA PHE A 122 2.98 10.93 -3.62
C PHE A 122 2.68 10.02 -4.81
N SER A 123 1.39 9.70 -5.05
CA SER A 123 0.98 8.85 -6.16
C SER A 123 1.43 9.41 -7.50
N ARG A 124 1.35 10.74 -7.70
CA ARG A 124 1.79 11.40 -8.93
C ARG A 124 3.29 11.22 -9.17
N ARG A 125 4.13 11.45 -8.16
CA ARG A 125 5.60 11.30 -8.29
C ARG A 125 5.99 9.85 -8.58
N VAL A 126 5.41 8.91 -7.83
CA VAL A 126 5.66 7.48 -8.06
C VAL A 126 5.26 7.08 -9.48
N ASN A 127 4.05 7.44 -9.93
CA ASN A 127 3.55 7.07 -11.26
C ASN A 127 4.36 7.68 -12.40
N VAL A 128 4.74 8.96 -12.30
CA VAL A 128 5.59 9.61 -13.32
C VAL A 128 6.94 8.92 -13.40
N ARG A 129 7.61 8.72 -12.25
CA ARG A 129 8.94 8.13 -12.23
C ARG A 129 8.93 6.66 -12.66
N PHE A 130 7.88 5.92 -12.29
CA PHE A 130 7.70 4.55 -12.73
C PHE A 130 7.54 4.44 -14.25
N ALA A 131 6.75 5.32 -14.86
CA ALA A 131 6.59 5.36 -16.32
C ALA A 131 7.89 5.73 -17.06
N GLU A 132 8.82 6.45 -16.42
CA GLU A 132 10.14 6.75 -16.99
C GLU A 132 11.11 5.56 -16.89
N LEU A 133 11.02 4.78 -15.81
CA LEU A 133 11.92 3.66 -15.54
C LEU A 133 11.49 2.35 -16.21
N THR A 134 10.20 2.20 -16.46
CA THR A 134 9.62 0.96 -17.00
C THR A 134 9.14 1.14 -18.44
N GLY A 135 9.16 0.05 -19.20
CA GLY A 135 8.54 0.00 -20.52
C GLY A 135 7.03 -0.17 -20.45
N THR A 136 6.39 -0.46 -21.58
CA THR A 136 4.96 -0.78 -21.61
C THR A 136 4.71 -2.15 -20.99
N ALA A 137 4.03 -2.18 -19.84
CA ALA A 137 3.62 -3.38 -19.08
C ALA A 137 4.78 -4.19 -18.48
N PRO A 138 5.47 -3.66 -17.45
CA PRO A 138 6.46 -4.41 -16.70
C PRO A 138 5.82 -5.60 -15.97
N ASP A 139 6.59 -6.68 -15.79
CA ASP A 139 6.19 -7.75 -14.88
C ASP A 139 6.35 -7.32 -13.40
N ALA A 140 5.89 -8.15 -12.46
CA ALA A 140 5.91 -7.81 -11.04
C ALA A 140 7.34 -7.60 -10.48
N ALA A 141 8.33 -8.34 -10.99
CA ALA A 141 9.71 -8.22 -10.55
C ALA A 141 10.36 -6.95 -11.09
N GLU A 142 10.11 -6.60 -12.35
CA GLU A 142 10.51 -5.33 -12.97
C GLU A 142 9.85 -4.15 -12.26
N ALA A 143 8.56 -4.26 -11.94
CA ALA A 143 7.82 -3.24 -11.21
C ALA A 143 8.43 -3.00 -9.83
N TYR A 144 8.72 -4.08 -9.08
CA TYR A 144 9.40 -3.97 -7.78
C TYR A 144 10.77 -3.29 -7.90
N ALA A 145 11.59 -3.69 -8.88
CA ALA A 145 12.92 -3.13 -9.06
C ALA A 145 12.86 -1.62 -9.33
N ALA A 146 11.91 -1.16 -10.14
CA ALA A 146 11.67 0.26 -10.36
C ALA A 146 11.19 0.96 -9.07
N LEU A 147 10.22 0.40 -8.36
CA LEU A 147 9.70 0.95 -7.11
C LEU A 147 10.79 1.09 -6.04
N ALA A 148 11.69 0.11 -5.90
CA ALA A 148 12.82 0.19 -4.97
C ALA A 148 13.70 1.42 -5.23
N VAL A 149 14.00 1.72 -6.50
CA VAL A 149 14.77 2.92 -6.87
C VAL A 149 13.99 4.19 -6.54
N ILE A 150 12.71 4.25 -6.93
CA ILE A 150 11.84 5.42 -6.74
C ILE A 150 11.69 5.75 -5.26
N ILE A 151 11.44 4.74 -4.44
CA ILE A 151 11.22 4.93 -3.01
C ILE A 151 12.51 5.40 -2.34
N GLU A 152 13.66 4.81 -2.65
CA GLU A 152 14.93 5.29 -2.13
C GLU A 152 15.23 6.73 -2.59
N GLU A 153 14.96 7.10 -3.84
CA GLU A 153 15.07 8.49 -4.32
C GLU A 153 14.17 9.45 -3.51
N LEU A 154 12.92 9.07 -3.24
CA LEU A 154 11.97 9.90 -2.47
C LEU A 154 12.40 10.13 -1.01
N TYR A 155 13.09 9.18 -0.41
CA TYR A 155 13.59 9.30 0.97
C TYR A 155 15.02 9.84 1.08
N ALA A 156 15.79 9.86 -0.01
CA ALA A 156 17.15 10.39 -0.03
C ALA A 156 17.23 11.91 0.20
N ASP A 157 16.12 12.64 -0.03
CA ASP A 157 16.01 14.08 0.23
C ASP A 157 15.93 14.45 1.73
N GLU A 158 16.14 13.50 2.65
CA GLU A 158 16.52 13.79 4.03
C GLU A 158 17.93 14.41 4.10
N THR A 159 18.09 15.65 3.61
CA THR A 159 19.26 16.44 3.98
C THR A 159 19.02 16.98 5.39
N PRO A 160 19.79 16.56 6.41
CA PRO A 160 19.77 17.26 7.69
C PRO A 160 20.28 18.68 7.45
N ALA A 161 19.45 19.67 7.78
CA ALA A 161 19.90 21.04 7.96
C ALA A 161 20.88 21.15 9.14
#